data_AF-A0A095VE38-F1
#
_entry.id   AF-A0A095VE38-F1
#
_cell.length_a   1.000
_cell.length_b   1.000
_cell.length_c   1.000
_cell.angle_alpha   90.00
_cell.angle_beta   90.00
_cell.angle_gamma   90.00
#
_symmetry.space_group_name_H-M   'P 1'
#
loop_
_entity.id
_entity.type
_entity.pdbx_description
1 polymer ?
#
loop_
_entity_poly.entity_id
_entity_poly.type
_entity_poly.pdbx_seq_one_letter_code
_entity_poly.pdbx_strand_id
1 'polypeptide(L)' 'MAVVVTFGITVIGWLATNDLLALLIAPVTYLVLFSLCARDSKILDVLQVASRKTPRTPNMHLWGTNSYGP' A
#
# COMPACT_ATOMS: atom_id res chain seq x y z
N MET A 1 -7.87 -2.17 -1.46
CA MET A 1 -6.55 -1.67 -1.02
C MET A 1 -6.56 -0.21 -0.59
N ALA A 2 -7.04 0.74 -1.41
CA ALA A 2 -7.05 2.17 -1.05
C ALA A 2 -7.72 2.49 0.30
N VAL A 3 -8.89 1.88 0.58
CA VAL A 3 -9.61 2.06 1.86
C VAL A 3 -8.76 1.61 3.05
N VAL A 4 -8.08 0.45 2.93
CA VAL A 4 -7.22 -0.11 3.99
C VAL A 4 -6.05 0.82 4.27
N VAL A 5 -5.38 1.32 3.21
CA VAL A 5 -4.26 2.28 3.34
C VAL A 5 -4.74 3.58 4.00
N THR A 6 -5.87 4.12 3.54
CA THR A 6 -6.46 5.36 4.07
C THR A 6 -6.78 5.22 5.56
N PHE A 7 -7.44 4.13 5.95
CA PHE A 7 -7.78 3.86 7.35
C PHE A 7 -6.53 3.66 8.20
N GLY A 8 -5.57 2.85 7.75
CA GLY A 8 -4.33 2.58 8.48
C GLY A 8 -3.51 3.84 8.75
N ILE A 9 -3.32 4.69 7.73
CA ILE A 9 -2.57 5.94 7.88
C ILE A 9 -3.31 6.91 8.82
N THR A 10 -4.64 6.98 8.73
CA THR A 10 -5.45 7.84 9.61
C THR A 10 -5.35 7.40 11.07
N VAL A 11 -5.43 6.09 11.34
CA VAL A 11 -5.28 5.54 12.70
C VAL A 11 -3.88 5.81 13.25
N ILE A 12 -2.84 5.59 12.45
CA ILE A 12 -1.45 5.89 12.84
C ILE A 12 -1.27 7.38 13.16
N GLY A 13 -1.80 8.26 12.31
CA GLY A 13 -1.74 9.71 12.51
C GLY A 13 -2.47 10.15 13.77
N TRP A 14 -3.63 9.55 14.06
CA TRP A 14 -4.37 9.83 15.29
C TRP A 14 -3.62 9.33 16.53
N LEU A 15 -3.07 8.11 16.50
CA LEU A 15 -2.25 7.57 17.60
C LEU A 15 -1.00 8.42 17.87
N ALA A 16 -0.39 8.96 16.82
CA ALA A 16 0.82 9.79 16.94
C ALA A 16 0.55 11.18 17.53
N THR A 17 -0.64 11.73 17.33
CA THR A 17 -0.98 13.13 17.70
C THR A 17 -1.94 13.23 18.87
N ASN A 18 -2.78 12.21 19.10
CA ASN A 18 -3.93 12.23 20.01
C ASN A 18 -4.89 13.40 19.77
N ASP A 19 -4.94 13.93 18.55
CA ASP A 19 -5.77 15.08 18.17
C ASP A 19 -6.84 14.65 17.16
N LEU A 20 -8.06 15.18 17.31
CA LEU A 20 -9.16 14.97 16.37
C LEU A 20 -8.87 15.54 14.98
N LEU A 21 -7.98 16.54 14.86
CA LEU A 21 -7.53 17.04 13.56
C LEU A 21 -6.86 15.97 12.71
N ALA A 22 -6.37 14.87 13.30
CA ALA A 22 -5.85 13.73 12.56
C ALA A 22 -6.88 13.08 11.62
N LEU A 23 -8.18 13.29 11.82
CA LEU A 23 -9.22 12.83 10.88
C LEU A 23 -9.08 13.45 9.49
N LEU A 24 -8.45 14.64 9.37
CA LEU A 24 -8.17 15.28 8.07
C LEU A 24 -7.15 14.50 7.23
N ILE A 25 -6.42 13.56 7.84
CA ILE A 25 -5.51 12.67 7.12
C ILE A 25 -6.27 11.78 6.15
N ALA A 26 -7.51 11.38 6.48
CA ALA A 26 -8.33 10.54 5.60
C ALA A 26 -8.63 11.18 4.23
N PRO A 27 -9.24 12.38 4.14
CA PRO A 27 -9.51 13.01 2.85
C PRO A 27 -8.22 13.37 2.10
N VAL A 28 -7.16 13.81 2.78
CA VAL A 28 -5.87 14.10 2.13
C VAL A 28 -5.26 12.84 1.51
N THR A 29 -5.22 11.74 2.26
CA THR A 29 -4.70 10.45 1.78
C THR A 29 -5.52 9.93 0.61
N TYR A 30 -6.84 10.07 0.66
CA TYR A 30 -7.71 9.67 -0.43
C TYR A 30 -7.43 10.47 -1.71
N LEU A 31 -7.28 11.79 -1.64
CA LEU A 31 -6.97 12.63 -2.81
C LEU A 31 -5.62 12.26 -3.44
N VAL A 32 -4.62 11.97 -2.61
CA VAL A 32 -3.31 11.51 -3.08
C VAL A 32 -3.43 10.16 -3.79
N LEU A 33 -4.08 9.18 -3.16
CA LEU A 33 -4.28 7.86 -3.75
C LEU A 33 -5.12 7.93 -5.03
N PHE A 34 -6.15 8.75 -5.06
CA PHE A 34 -6.98 8.99 -6.24
C PHE A 34 -6.13 9.57 -7.38
N SER A 35 -5.32 10.59 -7.10
CA SER A 35 -4.45 11.23 -8.10
C SER A 35 -3.41 10.26 -8.65
N LEU A 36 -2.85 9.39 -7.80
CA LEU A 36 -1.94 8.32 -8.22
C LEU A 36 -2.66 7.28 -9.09
N CYS A 37 -3.81 6.79 -8.64
CA CYS A 37 -4.61 5.80 -9.39
C CYS A 37 -5.16 6.34 -10.70
N ALA A 38 -5.40 7.65 -10.79
CA ALA A 38 -5.83 8.33 -12.02
C ALA A 38 -4.70 8.39 -13.06
N ARG A 39 -3.43 8.43 -12.63
CA ARG A 39 -2.27 8.36 -13.51
C ARG A 39 -1.91 6.92 -13.90
N ASP A 40 -2.01 6.01 -12.94
CA ASP A 40 -1.76 4.59 -13.14
C ASP A 40 -2.65 3.77 -12.19
N SER A 41 -3.62 3.07 -12.77
CA SER A 41 -4.60 2.27 -12.03
C SER A 41 -3.99 1.03 -11.35
N LYS A 42 -2.76 0.66 -11.69
CA LYS A 42 -2.06 -0.53 -11.17
C LYS A 42 -1.12 -0.23 -10.01
N ILE A 43 -0.93 1.04 -9.65
CA ILE A 43 -0.03 1.45 -8.55
C ILE A 43 -0.30 0.68 -7.24
N LEU A 44 -1.56 0.50 -6.88
CA LEU A 44 -1.92 -0.19 -5.64
C LEU A 44 -1.68 -1.70 -5.69
N ASP A 45 -1.82 -2.30 -6.87
CA ASP A 45 -1.50 -3.72 -7.09
C ASP A 45 0.01 -3.93 -6.96
N VAL A 46 0.82 -3.05 -7.57
CA VAL A 46 2.29 -3.07 -7.46
C VAL A 46 2.74 -2.87 -6.02
N LEU A 47 2.17 -1.88 -5.32
CA LEU A 47 2.46 -1.64 -3.90
C LEU A 47 2.12 -2.88 -3.06
N GLN A 48 0.98 -3.53 -3.33
CA GLN A 48 0.59 -4.74 -2.62
C GLN A 48 1.59 -5.88 -2.87
N VAL A 49 2.02 -6.10 -4.12
CA VAL A 49 3.00 -7.13 -4.46
C VAL A 49 4.36 -6.83 -3.82
N ALA A 50 4.84 -5.57 -3.89
CA ALA A 50 6.10 -5.15 -3.29
C ALA A 50 6.08 -5.24 -1.75
N SER A 51 4.93 -4.98 -1.12
CA SER A 51 4.74 -5.07 0.33
C SER A 51 4.57 -6.51 0.83
N ARG A 52 4.22 -7.46 -0.05
CA ARG A 52 4.29 -8.87 0.30
C ARG A 52 5.76 -9.18 0.52
N LYS A 53 6.14 -9.56 1.74
CA LYS A 53 7.37 -10.33 1.95
C LYS A 53 7.20 -11.60 1.13
N THR A 54 7.70 -11.64 -0.11
CA THR A 54 7.99 -12.90 -0.79
C THR A 54 9.05 -13.57 0.07
N PRO A 55 8.70 -14.61 0.84
CA PRO A 55 9.70 -15.33 1.59
C PRO A 55 10.58 -15.97 0.54
N ARG A 56 11.86 -15.61 0.52
CA ARG A 56 12.98 -16.33 -0.10
C ARG A 56 12.56 -17.70 -0.63
N THR A 57 12.15 -17.80 -1.90
CA THR A 57 11.96 -19.12 -2.51
C THR A 57 13.36 -19.69 -2.69
N PRO A 58 13.77 -20.78 -2.00
CA PRO A 58 15.16 -21.25 -1.97
C PRO A 58 15.69 -21.76 -3.32
N ASN A 59 14.91 -21.66 -4.39
CA ASN A 59 15.17 -22.22 -5.71
C ASN A 59 15.18 -21.18 -6.84
N MET A 60 15.25 -19.88 -6.55
CA MET A 60 15.30 -18.81 -7.57
C MET A 60 16.43 -19.03 -8.60
N HIS A 61 17.57 -19.56 -8.15
CA HIS A 61 18.72 -19.82 -9.02
C HIS A 61 18.51 -20.99 -9.99
N LEU A 62 17.61 -21.93 -9.69
CA LEU A 62 17.31 -23.07 -10.57
C LEU A 62 16.16 -22.74 -11.54
N TRP A 63 15.23 -21.89 -11.13
CA TRP A 63 14.01 -21.59 -11.90
C TRP A 63 14.08 -20.28 -12.69
N GLY A 64 15.07 -19.41 -12.43
CA GLY A 64 15.26 -18.14 -13.14
C GLY A 64 14.12 -17.11 -12.95
N THR A 65 13.16 -17.40 -12.07
CA THR A 65 11.98 -16.56 -11.81
C THR A 65 11.43 -16.84 -10.39
N ASN A 66 10.62 -15.91 -9.87
CA ASN A 66 9.94 -16.02 -8.58
C ASN A 66 8.46 -16.39 -8.78
N SER A 67 8.04 -17.54 -8.21
CA SER A 67 6.68 -18.07 -8.34
C SER A 67 5.64 -17.24 -7.59
N TYR A 68 5.01 -16.27 -8.26
CA TYR A 68 3.57 -15.95 -8.21
C TYR A 68 3.27 -15.09 -9.46
N GLY A 69 2.76 -15.72 -10.53
CA GLY A 69 2.46 -15.10 -11.84
C GLY A 69 1.09 -14.41 -11.92
N PRO A 70 0.62 -13.96 -13.11
CA PRO A 70 1.25 -13.98 -14.44
C PRO A 70 2.29 -12.87 -14.67
#